data_AF-A0A9E6USJ7-F1
#
_entry.id   AF-A0A9E6USJ7-F1
#
_cell.length_a   1.000
_cell.length_b   1.000
_cell.length_c   1.000
_cell.angle_alpha   90.00
_cell.angle_beta   90.00
_cell.angle_gamma   90.00
#
_symmetry.space_group_name_H-M   'P 1'
#
loop_
_entity.id
_entity.type
_entity.pdbx_description
1 polymer ?
#
loop_
_entity_poly.entity_id
_entity_poly.type
_entity_poly.pdbx_seq_one_letter_code
_entity_poly.pdbx_strand_id
1 'polypeptide(L)'
;MNRRACLAGVIAGATVGLPVAAQQREPSFVYIVGYSRSEALVSLDRLPRESGNVPTVWMRLTVRNLHVSVPRGSGWHVRWMRLSHPYARSSVWDTVEHSRHPLLLVTRDSGSTVLNRAGGSIAGLVLSREEILDLFVVDDGRLGARTQGYVLEIDTLDGRMRLPVQPINPSDKQF
;
A
#
# COMPACT_ATOMS: atom_id res chain seq x y z
N MET A 1 25.48 -71.96 16.00
CA MET A 1 25.81 -71.26 14.74
C MET A 1 24.76 -70.17 14.50
N ASN A 2 25.24 -68.96 14.19
CA ASN A 2 24.55 -67.79 13.63
C ASN A 2 23.55 -66.96 14.48
N ARG A 3 24.15 -65.86 14.96
CA ARG A 3 23.60 -64.58 15.43
C ARG A 3 22.54 -64.00 14.49
N ARG A 4 21.51 -63.35 15.04
CA ARG A 4 21.07 -62.00 14.64
C ARG A 4 20.40 -61.29 15.82
N ALA A 5 21.01 -60.20 16.25
CA ALA A 5 20.42 -59.19 17.12
C ALA A 5 19.47 -58.31 16.29
N CYS A 6 18.26 -58.04 16.79
CA CYS A 6 17.44 -56.94 16.31
C CYS A 6 17.48 -55.84 17.37
N LEU A 7 18.15 -54.74 17.00
CA LEU A 7 18.22 -53.50 17.77
C LEU A 7 16.83 -52.84 17.86
N ALA A 8 16.58 -52.26 19.04
CA ALA A 8 15.50 -51.34 19.30
C ALA A 8 15.65 -50.06 18.44
N GLY A 9 14.60 -49.72 17.70
CA GLY A 9 14.46 -48.44 17.01
C GLY A 9 13.27 -47.70 17.59
N VAL A 10 13.48 -46.99 18.69
CA VAL A 10 12.55 -45.94 19.14
C VAL A 10 12.79 -44.75 18.23
N ILE A 11 11.94 -44.57 17.22
CA ILE A 11 11.89 -43.32 16.46
C ILE A 11 11.09 -42.35 17.32
N ALA A 12 11.80 -41.58 18.16
CA ALA A 12 11.24 -40.38 18.75
C ALA A 12 10.88 -39.45 17.59
N GLY A 13 9.58 -39.24 17.37
CA GLY A 13 9.09 -38.22 16.46
C GLY A 13 9.56 -36.86 16.96
N ALA A 14 10.65 -36.36 16.38
CA ALA A 14 10.99 -34.95 16.51
C ALA A 14 9.91 -34.18 15.76
N THR A 15 8.93 -33.66 16.51
CA THR A 15 8.13 -32.53 16.08
C THR A 15 9.12 -31.39 15.88
N VAL A 16 9.65 -31.25 14.67
CA VAL A 16 10.41 -30.08 14.27
C VAL A 16 9.39 -28.95 14.24
N GLY A 17 9.19 -28.33 15.41
CA GLY A 17 8.58 -27.02 15.49
C GLY A 17 9.45 -26.11 14.63
N LEU A 18 8.92 -25.71 13.48
CA LEU A 18 9.53 -24.69 12.65
C LEU A 18 9.88 -23.51 13.57
N PRO A 19 11.11 -22.96 13.50
CA PRO A 19 11.44 -21.81 14.32
C PRO A 19 10.47 -20.68 14.00
N VAL A 20 9.91 -20.06 15.05
CA VAL A 20 9.04 -18.86 15.04
C VAL A 20 9.68 -17.64 14.33
N ALA A 21 10.89 -17.79 13.80
CA ALA A 21 11.68 -16.75 13.14
C ALA A 21 11.36 -16.52 11.65
N ALA A 22 10.43 -17.26 11.04
CA ALA A 22 10.06 -17.10 9.63
C ALA A 22 8.56 -16.89 9.40
N GLN A 23 7.85 -16.30 10.38
CA GLN A 23 6.62 -15.59 10.05
C GLN A 23 7.05 -14.42 9.17
N GLN A 24 6.97 -14.63 7.86
CA GLN A 24 7.27 -13.69 6.80
C GLN A 24 6.62 -12.36 7.19
N ARG A 25 7.41 -11.41 7.71
CA ARG A 25 6.94 -10.08 8.10
C ARG A 25 6.62 -9.35 6.81
N GLU A 26 5.47 -9.66 6.24
CA GLU A 26 5.12 -9.18 4.92
C GLU A 26 5.20 -7.65 4.94
N PRO A 27 5.92 -7.03 3.99
CA PRO A 27 6.11 -5.59 3.97
C PRO A 27 4.80 -4.88 3.65
N SER A 28 4.75 -3.57 3.91
CA SER A 28 3.69 -2.71 3.40
C SER A 28 3.50 -2.91 1.90
N PHE A 29 2.26 -2.82 1.44
CA PHE A 29 1.94 -3.00 0.03
C PHE A 29 0.77 -2.10 -0.36
N VAL A 30 0.66 -1.87 -1.67
CA VAL A 30 -0.43 -1.08 -2.25
C VAL A 30 -1.00 -1.82 -3.45
N TYR A 31 -2.32 -1.82 -3.57
CA TYR A 31 -3.01 -2.50 -4.66
C TYR A 31 -4.25 -1.75 -5.13
N ILE A 32 -4.67 -2.00 -6.37
CA ILE A 32 -5.94 -1.48 -6.90
C ILE A 32 -7.09 -2.26 -6.29
N VAL A 33 -8.06 -1.53 -5.72
CA VAL A 33 -9.31 -2.11 -5.25
C VAL A 33 -10.39 -2.03 -6.32
N GLY A 34 -10.45 -0.93 -7.06
CA GLY A 34 -11.42 -0.78 -8.13
C GLY A 34 -11.29 0.51 -8.94
N TYR A 35 -12.17 0.61 -9.93
CA TYR A 35 -12.26 1.71 -10.89
C TYR A 35 -13.74 2.09 -11.04
N SER A 36 -14.07 3.37 -10.87
CA SER A 36 -15.43 3.87 -11.11
C SER A 36 -15.40 4.99 -12.15
N ARG A 37 -16.27 4.91 -13.17
CA ARG A 37 -16.44 5.95 -14.20
C ARG A 37 -17.45 7.04 -13.83
N SER A 38 -18.23 6.84 -12.76
CA SER A 38 -19.35 7.72 -12.40
C SER A 38 -19.88 7.41 -11.00
N GLU A 39 -19.97 8.44 -10.15
CA GLU A 39 -20.80 8.63 -8.95
C GLU A 39 -20.86 7.55 -7.84
N ALA A 40 -20.23 6.39 -7.94
CA ALA A 40 -20.34 5.36 -6.88
C ALA A 40 -19.40 5.55 -5.67
N LEU A 41 -18.50 6.54 -5.70
CA LEU A 41 -17.68 6.95 -4.55
C LEU A 41 -18.33 8.09 -3.74
N VAL A 42 -19.61 8.36 -3.99
CA VAL A 42 -20.42 9.49 -3.47
C VAL A 42 -20.74 9.41 -1.97
N SER A 43 -20.20 8.45 -1.21
CA SER A 43 -20.23 8.55 0.26
C SER A 43 -19.18 9.52 0.83
N LEU A 44 -18.29 10.06 -0.01
CA LEU A 44 -17.38 11.14 0.36
C LEU A 44 -17.84 12.47 -0.22
N ASP A 45 -18.78 13.12 0.47
CA ASP A 45 -19.21 14.53 0.26
C ASP A 45 -18.06 15.57 0.29
N ARG A 46 -16.80 15.13 0.29
CA ARG A 46 -15.59 15.93 0.54
C ARG A 46 -14.49 15.78 -0.49
N LEU A 47 -14.70 15.07 -1.60
CA LEU A 47 -13.79 15.20 -2.74
C LEU A 47 -13.94 16.59 -3.37
N PRO A 48 -12.85 17.26 -3.80
CA PRO A 48 -12.97 18.44 -4.65
C PRO A 48 -13.83 18.06 -5.86
N ARG A 49 -14.99 18.71 -6.01
CA ARG A 49 -15.84 18.57 -7.20
C ARG A 49 -15.11 19.18 -8.39
N GLU A 50 -14.18 18.44 -8.99
CA GLU A 50 -13.84 18.71 -10.38
C GLU A 50 -15.01 18.23 -11.24
N SER A 51 -15.56 19.18 -11.98
CA SER A 51 -16.69 19.02 -12.89
C SER A 51 -16.44 17.86 -13.86
N GLY A 52 -17.36 16.91 -13.90
CA GLY A 52 -17.48 15.97 -15.02
C GLY A 52 -17.04 14.55 -14.73
N ASN A 53 -17.44 13.68 -15.64
CA ASN A 53 -17.48 12.23 -15.54
C ASN A 53 -16.09 11.57 -15.63
N VAL A 54 -15.16 11.92 -14.74
CA VAL A 54 -13.76 11.46 -14.81
C VAL A 54 -13.57 10.19 -13.97
N PRO A 55 -13.00 9.11 -14.53
CA PRO A 55 -12.86 7.87 -13.79
C PRO A 55 -11.94 8.04 -12.58
N THR A 56 -12.37 7.56 -11.43
CA THR A 56 -11.54 7.52 -10.22
C THR A 56 -11.01 6.12 -10.01
N VAL A 57 -9.70 5.99 -9.87
CA VAL A 57 -9.07 4.74 -9.44
C VAL A 57 -8.91 4.78 -7.93
N TRP A 58 -9.37 3.71 -7.28
CA TRP A 58 -9.22 3.48 -5.86
C TRP A 58 -8.14 2.43 -5.63
N MET A 59 -7.16 2.80 -4.82
CA MET A 59 -6.13 1.91 -4.32
C MET A 59 -6.18 1.84 -2.80
N ARG A 60 -5.70 0.73 -2.26
CA ARG A 60 -5.53 0.55 -0.83
C ARG A 60 -4.06 0.36 -0.50
N LEU A 61 -3.55 1.20 0.39
CA LEU A 61 -2.27 1.05 1.03
C LEU A 61 -2.49 0.35 2.36
N THR A 62 -1.89 -0.84 2.49
CA THR A 62 -1.81 -1.56 3.76
C THR A 62 -0.41 -1.39 4.31
N VAL A 63 -0.30 -0.59 5.36
CA VAL A 63 0.92 -0.42 6.14
C VAL A 63 1.03 -1.60 7.09
N ARG A 64 2.15 -2.31 7.04
CA ARG A 64 2.47 -3.40 7.98
C ARG A 64 3.96 -3.56 8.07
N ASN A 65 4.44 -3.94 9.24
CA ASN A 65 5.87 -4.11 9.50
C ASN A 65 6.67 -2.88 9.06
N LEU A 66 6.16 -1.67 9.36
CA LEU A 66 6.70 -0.41 8.84
C LEU A 66 8.20 -0.24 9.16
N HIS A 67 8.66 -0.78 10.29
CA HIS A 67 10.09 -0.84 10.67
C HIS A 67 10.97 -1.66 9.70
N VAL A 68 10.40 -2.54 8.88
CA VAL A 68 11.14 -3.24 7.81
C VAL A 68 11.35 -2.31 6.62
N SER A 69 10.36 -1.44 6.34
CA SER A 69 10.39 -0.53 5.20
C SER A 69 11.12 0.78 5.52
N VAL A 70 11.04 1.25 6.77
CA VAL A 70 11.69 2.46 7.30
C VAL A 70 12.22 2.14 8.70
N PRO A 71 13.47 1.64 8.83
CA PRO A 71 13.98 1.08 10.08
C PRO A 71 14.30 2.09 11.18
N ARG A 72 14.55 3.34 10.81
CA ARG A 72 14.89 4.42 11.73
C ARG A 72 13.65 5.26 11.90
N GLY A 73 13.12 5.42 13.10
CA GLY A 73 11.99 6.31 13.32
C GLY A 73 11.21 6.04 14.60
N SER A 74 10.83 7.11 15.29
CA SER A 74 9.94 7.06 16.46
C SER A 74 8.54 7.61 16.15
N GLY A 75 8.24 7.93 14.88
CA GLY A 75 6.95 8.54 14.51
C GLY A 75 6.56 8.58 13.04
N TRP A 76 7.33 8.02 12.08
CA TRP A 76 7.01 7.91 10.64
C TRP A 76 6.11 9.02 10.07
N HIS A 77 6.52 10.26 10.32
CA HIS A 77 5.78 11.44 9.89
C HIS A 77 5.89 11.57 8.38
N VAL A 78 4.77 11.42 7.68
CA VAL A 78 4.68 11.54 6.22
C VAL A 78 4.82 13.00 5.84
N ARG A 79 5.75 13.27 4.92
CA ARG A 79 5.96 14.57 4.30
C ARG A 79 5.13 14.71 3.03
N TRP A 80 5.13 13.68 2.19
CA TRP A 80 4.33 13.62 0.98
C TRP A 80 4.24 12.17 0.47
N MET A 81 3.24 11.94 -0.39
CA MET A 81 3.09 10.73 -1.18
C MET A 81 3.06 11.11 -2.66
N ARG A 82 3.59 10.23 -3.51
CA ARG A 82 3.56 10.38 -4.97
C ARG A 82 3.27 9.05 -5.64
N LEU A 83 2.21 9.00 -6.42
CA LEU A 83 1.96 7.93 -7.38
C LEU A 83 2.56 8.32 -8.72
N SER A 84 3.37 7.45 -9.31
CA SER A 84 3.93 7.70 -10.63
C SER A 84 4.19 6.44 -11.42
N HIS A 85 4.24 6.56 -12.75
CA HIS A 85 4.79 5.52 -13.60
C HIS A 85 6.20 5.94 -14.07
N PRO A 86 7.25 5.14 -13.82
CA PRO A 86 8.65 5.55 -14.06
C PRO A 86 8.95 5.87 -15.53
N TYR A 87 8.17 5.29 -16.45
CA TYR A 87 8.33 5.49 -17.90
C TYR A 87 7.25 6.37 -18.53
N ALA A 88 6.26 6.83 -17.77
CA ALA A 88 5.19 7.70 -18.29
C ALA A 88 5.17 9.01 -17.49
N ARG A 89 5.94 10.00 -17.95
CA ARG A 89 6.21 11.24 -17.24
C ARG A 89 4.96 12.09 -16.95
N SER A 90 3.88 11.90 -17.70
CA SER A 90 2.59 12.58 -17.49
C SER A 90 1.69 11.88 -16.47
N SER A 91 2.01 10.65 -16.07
CA SER A 91 1.22 9.87 -15.12
C SER A 91 1.79 10.03 -13.72
N VAL A 92 1.53 11.18 -13.11
CA VAL A 92 2.00 11.53 -11.76
C VAL A 92 0.86 12.19 -10.99
N TRP A 93 0.62 11.71 -9.77
CA TRP A 93 -0.26 12.33 -8.78
C TRP A 93 0.50 12.45 -7.48
N ASP A 94 0.36 13.55 -6.76
CA ASP A 94 1.04 13.68 -5.47
C ASP A 94 0.28 14.52 -4.44
N THR A 95 0.84 14.53 -3.23
CA THR A 95 0.37 15.32 -2.09
C THR A 95 1.40 16.38 -1.72
N VAL A 96 2.13 16.90 -2.70
CA VAL A 96 3.10 17.96 -2.47
C VAL A 96 2.36 19.29 -2.44
N GLU A 97 2.64 20.11 -1.44
CA GLU A 97 2.02 21.42 -1.32
C GLU A 97 2.31 22.28 -2.57
N HIS A 98 1.25 22.85 -3.16
CA HIS A 98 1.34 23.67 -4.38
C HIS A 98 1.96 22.95 -5.59
N SER A 99 1.86 21.61 -5.64
CA SER A 99 2.22 20.83 -6.80
C SER A 99 1.39 21.22 -8.03
N ARG A 100 1.99 21.09 -9.22
CA ARG A 100 1.28 21.20 -10.50
C ARG A 100 0.74 19.86 -10.98
N HIS A 101 1.03 18.78 -10.26
CA HIS A 101 0.51 17.46 -10.57
C HIS A 101 -0.92 17.32 -10.05
N PRO A 102 -1.77 16.53 -10.72
CA PRO A 102 -3.07 16.15 -10.20
C PRO A 102 -3.00 15.60 -8.77
N LEU A 103 -4.08 15.82 -8.00
CA LEU A 103 -4.14 15.45 -6.60
C LEU A 103 -4.11 13.92 -6.41
N LEU A 104 -3.23 13.45 -5.53
CA LEU A 104 -3.39 12.15 -4.88
C LEU A 104 -4.19 12.36 -3.59
N LEU A 105 -5.45 11.94 -3.59
CA LEU A 105 -6.25 12.02 -2.38
C LEU A 105 -5.94 10.83 -1.47
N VAL A 106 -5.76 11.09 -0.19
CA VAL A 106 -5.48 10.12 0.86
C VAL A 106 -6.55 10.23 1.93
N THR A 107 -7.08 9.08 2.30
CA THR A 107 -8.15 8.96 3.28
C THR A 107 -7.87 7.83 4.27
N ARG A 108 -8.52 7.90 5.43
CA ARG A 108 -8.56 6.86 6.45
C ARG A 108 -10.02 6.44 6.69
N ASP A 109 -10.20 5.33 7.40
CA ASP A 109 -11.51 4.85 7.88
C ASP A 109 -12.47 4.58 6.70
N SER A 110 -11.97 3.82 5.73
CA SER A 110 -12.69 3.45 4.51
C SER A 110 -13.19 4.67 3.71
N GLY A 111 -12.35 5.70 3.61
CA GLY A 111 -12.67 6.95 2.93
C GLY A 111 -13.14 8.08 3.83
N SER A 112 -13.79 7.78 4.97
CA SER A 112 -14.58 8.78 5.71
C SER A 112 -13.78 9.97 6.26
N THR A 113 -12.48 9.77 6.51
CA THR A 113 -11.58 10.83 6.97
C THR A 113 -10.61 11.23 5.85
N VAL A 114 -10.78 12.43 5.29
CA VAL A 114 -9.85 13.01 4.30
C VAL A 114 -8.62 13.59 5.01
N LEU A 115 -7.42 13.23 4.55
CA LEU A 115 -6.15 13.64 5.17
C LEU A 115 -5.44 14.79 4.44
N ASN A 116 -5.80 15.06 3.18
CA ASN A 116 -5.26 16.19 2.43
C ASN A 116 -5.84 17.52 2.95
N ARG A 117 -5.00 18.55 2.97
CA ARG A 117 -5.42 19.96 3.08
C ARG A 117 -5.93 20.47 1.74
N ALA A 118 -6.55 21.65 1.75
CA ALA A 118 -7.00 22.35 0.55
C ALA A 118 -5.90 22.57 -0.50
N GLY A 119 -4.63 22.70 -0.08
CA GLY A 119 -3.47 22.82 -0.98
C GLY A 119 -2.88 21.49 -1.49
N GLY A 120 -3.57 20.37 -1.24
CA GLY A 120 -3.17 19.02 -1.66
C GLY A 120 -2.18 18.31 -0.73
N SER A 121 -1.54 19.04 0.19
CA SER A 121 -0.57 18.49 1.14
C SER A 121 -1.18 17.60 2.21
N ILE A 122 -0.43 16.61 2.68
CA ILE A 122 -0.80 15.83 3.87
C ILE A 122 -0.21 16.49 5.11
N ALA A 123 -1.04 16.70 6.11
CA ALA A 123 -0.69 17.46 7.29
C ALA A 123 -0.60 16.59 8.53
N GLY A 124 0.61 16.39 9.06
CA GLY A 124 0.80 15.71 10.34
C GLY A 124 0.37 14.25 10.35
N LEU A 125 0.32 13.59 9.19
CA LEU A 125 0.09 12.15 9.13
C LEU A 125 1.29 11.43 9.72
N VAL A 126 1.04 10.76 10.83
CA VAL A 126 1.94 9.78 11.45
C VAL A 126 1.43 8.40 11.07
N LEU A 127 2.23 7.62 10.35
CA LEU A 127 1.86 6.24 10.07
C LEU A 127 2.02 5.38 11.31
N SER A 128 1.01 4.55 11.56
CA SER A 128 1.07 3.49 12.55
C SER A 128 1.84 2.26 12.01
N ARG A 129 2.27 1.35 12.90
CA ARG A 129 2.92 0.08 12.49
C ARG A 129 2.02 -0.77 11.59
N GLU A 130 0.72 -0.68 11.83
CA GLU A 130 -0.35 -1.34 11.09
C GLU A 130 -1.45 -0.33 10.83
N GLU A 131 -1.74 -0.08 9.56
CA GLU A 131 -2.71 0.94 9.17
C GLU A 131 -3.21 0.68 7.75
N ILE A 132 -4.45 1.07 7.48
CA ILE A 132 -5.03 1.04 6.13
C ILE A 132 -5.36 2.47 5.72
N LEU A 133 -4.86 2.87 4.56
CA LEU A 133 -5.19 4.12 3.91
C LEU A 133 -5.79 3.82 2.53
N ASP A 134 -6.83 4.58 2.18
CA ASP A 134 -7.41 4.52 0.84
C ASP A 134 -6.95 5.73 0.04
N LEU A 135 -6.47 5.44 -1.17
CA LEU A 135 -5.87 6.40 -2.09
C LEU A 135 -6.76 6.52 -3.32
N PHE A 136 -7.06 7.75 -3.71
CA PHE A 136 -7.89 8.05 -4.87
C PHE A 136 -7.17 8.97 -5.83
N VAL A 137 -7.25 8.64 -7.12
CA VAL A 137 -6.77 9.49 -8.20
C VAL A 137 -7.83 9.61 -9.26
N VAL A 138 -7.99 10.83 -9.76
CA VAL A 138 -8.72 11.10 -10.99
C VAL A 138 -7.83 10.64 -12.13
N ASP A 139 -8.22 9.54 -12.79
CA ASP A 139 -7.48 8.89 -13.86
C ASP A 139 -8.04 9.32 -15.22
N ASP A 140 -7.18 9.70 -16.14
CA ASP A 140 -7.55 10.00 -17.53
C ASP A 140 -7.54 8.74 -18.41
N GLY A 141 -7.65 7.56 -17.78
CA GLY A 141 -7.67 6.24 -18.40
C GLY A 141 -6.31 5.56 -18.51
N ARG A 142 -5.22 6.18 -18.02
CA ARG A 142 -3.85 5.65 -18.12
C ARG A 142 -3.52 4.66 -17.02
N LEU A 143 -4.03 4.85 -15.81
CA LEU A 143 -3.80 3.94 -14.69
C LEU A 143 -4.68 2.68 -14.84
N GLY A 144 -5.97 2.85 -15.16
CA GLY A 144 -6.90 1.73 -15.34
C GLY A 144 -6.55 0.80 -16.51
N ALA A 145 -5.95 1.32 -17.60
CA ALA A 145 -5.57 0.51 -18.76
C ALA A 145 -4.22 -0.22 -18.59
N ARG A 146 -3.34 0.26 -17.71
CA ARG A 146 -1.97 -0.21 -17.54
C ARG A 146 -1.52 -0.17 -16.07
N THR A 147 -2.21 -0.92 -15.22
CA THR A 147 -1.93 -0.97 -13.78
C THR A 147 -0.48 -1.36 -13.45
N GLN A 148 0.16 -2.13 -14.32
CA GLN A 148 1.54 -2.58 -14.11
C GLN A 148 2.52 -1.42 -14.24
N GLY A 149 3.49 -1.38 -13.32
CA GLY A 149 4.62 -0.44 -13.38
C GLY A 149 4.43 0.84 -12.58
N TYR A 150 3.24 1.12 -12.05
CA TYR A 150 3.04 2.23 -11.12
C TYR A 150 3.73 1.98 -9.78
N VAL A 151 4.28 3.05 -9.20
CA VAL A 151 4.95 3.03 -7.90
C VAL A 151 4.37 4.15 -7.03
N LEU A 152 3.98 3.79 -5.81
CA LEU A 152 3.70 4.73 -4.74
C LEU A 152 4.99 5.00 -3.97
N GLU A 153 5.45 6.23 -3.99
CA GLU A 153 6.55 6.72 -3.17
C GLU A 153 6.01 7.48 -1.97
N ILE A 154 6.50 7.14 -0.77
CA ILE A 154 6.11 7.78 0.49
C ILE A 154 7.39 8.30 1.14
N ASP A 155 7.48 9.62 1.28
CA ASP A 155 8.59 10.28 1.95
C ASP A 155 8.17 10.58 3.38
N THR A 156 8.97 10.15 4.34
CA THR A 156 8.78 10.42 5.76
C THR A 156 9.99 11.17 6.30
N LEU A 157 9.90 11.74 7.51
CA LEU A 157 11.07 12.32 8.20
C LEU A 157 12.18 11.27 8.45
N ASP A 158 11.81 10.00 8.43
CA ASP A 158 12.56 8.85 8.89
C ASP A 158 13.19 8.05 7.73
N GLY A 159 12.76 8.34 6.50
CA GLY A 159 13.19 7.65 5.29
C GLY A 159 12.09 7.58 4.23
N ARG A 160 12.37 6.87 3.15
CA ARG A 160 11.48 6.80 1.99
C ARG A 160 11.11 5.36 1.67
N MET A 161 9.85 5.13 1.38
CA MET A 161 9.32 3.85 0.91
C MET A 161 8.93 3.96 -0.56
N ARG A 162 9.14 2.87 -1.30
CA ARG A 162 8.72 2.74 -2.70
C ARG A 162 7.97 1.43 -2.84
N LEU A 163 6.68 1.52 -3.11
CA LEU A 163 5.77 0.39 -3.15
C LEU A 163 5.23 0.23 -4.57
N PRO A 164 5.56 -0.87 -5.27
CA PRO A 164 4.95 -1.14 -6.56
C PRO A 164 3.45 -1.40 -6.38
N VAL A 165 2.64 -0.74 -7.21
CA VAL A 165 1.19 -0.92 -7.21
C VAL A 165 0.84 -2.26 -7.83
N GLN A 166 0.17 -3.08 -7.03
CA GLN A 166 -0.30 -4.39 -7.45
C GLN A 166 -1.69 -4.28 -8.09
N PRO A 167 -2.00 -5.09 -9.11
CA PRO A 167 -3.31 -5.05 -9.75
C PRO A 167 -4.44 -5.62 -8.90
N ILE A 168 -4.10 -6.47 -7.92
CA ILE A 168 -5.03 -7.12 -7.01
C ILE A 168 -4.39 -7.22 -5.63
N ASN A 169 -5.20 -7.50 -4.61
CA ASN A 169 -4.73 -7.75 -3.26
C ASN A 169 -3.72 -8.92 -3.26
N PRO A 170 -2.46 -8.71 -2.83
CA PRO A 170 -1.46 -9.76 -2.72
C PRO A 170 -1.86 -10.90 -1.77
N SER A 171 -2.66 -10.62 -0.74
CA SER A 171 -3.12 -11.65 0.20
C SER A 171 -4.14 -12.61 -0.41
N ASP A 172 -4.77 -12.25 -1.52
CA ASP A 172 -5.71 -13.14 -2.24
C ASP A 172 -4.96 -14.14 -3.13
N LYS A 173 -3.66 -13.95 -3.35
CA LYS A 173 -2.79 -14.90 -4.03
C LYS A 173 -2.43 -16.02 -3.06
N GLN A 174 -3.37 -16.94 -2.82
CA GLN A 174 -3.05 -18.21 -2.19
C GLN A 174 -2.10 -18.98 -3.15
N PHE A 175 -0.88 -19.26 -2.69
CA PHE A 175 0.05 -20.18 -3.34
C PHE A 175 -0.14 -21.59 -2.78
#